data_AF-J0J5N6-F1
#
_entry.id   AF-J0J5N6-F1
#
_cell.length_a   1.000
_cell.length_b   1.000
_cell.length_c   1.000
_cell.angle_alpha   90.00
_cell.angle_beta   90.00
_cell.angle_gamma   90.00
#
_symmetry.space_group_name_H-M   'P 1'
#
loop_
_entity.id
_entity.type
_entity.pdbx_description
1 polymer ?
#
loop_
_entity_poly.entity_id
_entity_poly.type
_entity_poly.pdbx_seq_one_letter_code
_entity_poly.pdbx_strand_id
1 'polypeptide(L)'
;MFLSHSHADKNKALKVKDYLESKTKHKVFIDSLFWDYKDDVLNKLAEYAEYDDISGIEDAFTLILKKSLEYMIKKCPYFVFLQSKNSVSLNQDLLGITYSEWIYEELRIAHSISSESRLTIMMESFQVSHDISPFLKHLETITLSKLSQQINS
;
A
#
# COMPACT_ATOMS: atom_id res chain seq x y z
N MET A 1 10.53 1.00 7.80
CA MET A 1 10.26 0.56 6.42
C MET A 1 8.78 0.36 6.26
N PHE A 2 8.21 0.77 5.15
CA PHE A 2 6.84 0.45 4.78
C PHE A 2 6.87 -0.78 3.85
N LEU A 3 6.12 -1.83 4.19
CA LEU A 3 6.01 -3.04 3.37
C LEU A 3 4.59 -3.13 2.76
N SER A 4 4.47 -2.67 1.53
CA SER A 4 3.26 -2.80 0.71
C SER A 4 3.13 -4.24 0.21
N HIS A 5 1.92 -4.81 0.29
CA HIS A 5 1.64 -6.19 -0.08
C HIS A 5 0.15 -6.38 -0.39
N SER A 6 -0.19 -7.47 -1.09
CA SER A 6 -1.59 -7.90 -1.16
C SER A 6 -2.06 -8.43 0.18
N HIS A 7 -3.29 -8.10 0.58
CA HIS A 7 -3.91 -8.62 1.79
C HIS A 7 -3.89 -10.17 1.83
N ALA A 8 -4.06 -10.83 0.68
CA ALA A 8 -3.97 -12.29 0.55
C ALA A 8 -2.56 -12.86 0.81
N ASP A 9 -1.52 -12.01 0.82
CA ASP A 9 -0.13 -12.38 1.12
C ASP A 9 0.32 -11.97 2.53
N LYS A 10 -0.60 -11.63 3.44
CA LYS A 10 -0.29 -11.23 4.83
C LYS A 10 0.72 -12.15 5.52
N ASN A 11 0.58 -13.47 5.39
CA ASN A 11 1.52 -14.44 5.95
C ASN A 11 2.93 -14.37 5.33
N LYS A 12 3.05 -14.05 4.04
CA LYS A 12 4.35 -13.85 3.39
C LYS A 12 4.97 -12.52 3.84
N ALA A 13 4.16 -11.47 3.94
CA ALA A 13 4.60 -10.17 4.44
C ALA A 13 5.12 -10.25 5.88
N LEU A 14 4.45 -11.02 6.75
CA LEU A 14 4.91 -11.31 8.11
C LEU A 14 6.29 -11.98 8.13
N LYS A 15 6.50 -13.02 7.29
CA LYS A 15 7.81 -13.67 7.18
C LYS A 15 8.92 -12.71 6.72
N VAL A 16 8.61 -11.82 5.79
CA VAL A 16 9.54 -10.77 5.33
C VAL A 16 9.86 -9.80 6.47
N LYS A 17 8.85 -9.34 7.21
CA LYS A 17 9.00 -8.50 8.39
C LYS A 17 9.89 -9.16 9.44
N ASP A 18 9.60 -10.39 9.84
CA ASP A 18 10.37 -11.13 10.85
C ASP A 18 11.84 -11.28 10.43
N TYR A 19 12.07 -11.62 9.16
CA TYR A 19 13.42 -11.70 8.62
C TYR A 19 14.15 -10.35 8.72
N LEU A 20 13.56 -9.27 8.22
CA LEU A 20 14.21 -7.95 8.19
C LEU A 20 14.43 -7.38 9.60
N GLU A 21 13.49 -7.55 10.51
CA GLU A 21 13.65 -7.11 11.91
C GLU A 21 14.65 -7.97 12.69
N SER A 22 14.86 -9.23 12.29
CA SER A 22 15.93 -10.07 12.88
C SER A 22 17.33 -9.73 12.38
N LYS A 23 17.43 -9.08 11.21
CA LYS A 23 18.71 -8.77 10.53
C LYS A 23 19.10 -7.30 10.58
N THR A 24 18.17 -6.42 10.93
CA THR A 24 18.37 -4.97 10.93
C THR A 24 17.82 -4.36 12.21
N LYS A 25 18.25 -3.15 12.56
CA LYS A 25 17.65 -2.38 13.67
C LYS A 25 16.35 -1.66 13.27
N HIS A 26 15.92 -1.78 12.01
CA HIS A 26 14.78 -1.07 11.47
C HIS A 26 13.49 -1.85 11.68
N LYS A 27 12.43 -1.14 12.08
CA LYS A 27 11.08 -1.71 12.15
C LYS A 27 10.40 -1.72 10.78
N VAL A 28 9.64 -2.78 10.53
CA VAL A 28 8.84 -2.95 9.32
C VAL A 28 7.38 -2.71 9.66
N PHE A 29 6.78 -1.71 9.03
CA PHE A 29 5.36 -1.42 9.12
C PHE A 29 4.61 -2.20 8.05
N ILE A 30 3.56 -2.89 8.46
CA ILE A 30 2.60 -3.60 7.60
C ILE A 30 1.23 -3.07 8.00
N ASP A 31 0.55 -2.45 7.06
CA ASP A 31 -0.76 -1.81 7.25
C ASP A 31 -1.85 -2.84 7.61
N SER A 32 -1.88 -4.00 6.95
CA SER A 32 -2.86 -5.09 7.21
C SER A 32 -2.84 -5.68 8.63
N LEU A 33 -1.88 -5.27 9.48
CA LEU A 33 -1.91 -5.61 10.92
C LEU A 33 -2.81 -4.68 11.73
N PHE A 34 -3.17 -3.52 11.18
CA PHE A 34 -3.86 -2.45 11.87
C PHE A 34 -5.17 -2.02 11.22
N TRP A 35 -5.51 -2.49 10.02
CA TRP A 35 -6.68 -1.98 9.28
C TRP A 35 -7.74 -3.03 8.95
N ASP A 36 -7.54 -4.30 9.35
CA ASP A 36 -8.50 -5.39 9.11
C ASP A 36 -9.87 -5.16 9.78
N TYR A 37 -9.96 -4.23 10.72
CA TYR A 37 -11.22 -3.87 11.39
C TYR A 37 -12.00 -2.76 10.66
N LYS A 38 -11.54 -2.24 9.51
CA LYS A 38 -12.22 -1.16 8.76
C LYS A 38 -13.70 -1.47 8.60
N ASP A 39 -14.00 -2.65 8.07
CA ASP A 39 -15.36 -3.05 7.74
C ASP A 39 -16.19 -3.24 9.01
N ASP A 40 -15.60 -3.78 10.08
CA ASP A 40 -16.26 -3.92 11.38
C ASP A 40 -16.64 -2.55 11.98
N VAL A 41 -15.77 -1.55 11.83
CA VAL A 41 -16.04 -0.18 12.31
C VAL A 41 -17.13 0.47 11.48
N LEU A 42 -17.08 0.35 10.15
CA LEU A 42 -18.11 0.90 9.26
C LEU A 42 -19.47 0.23 9.51
N ASN A 43 -19.51 -1.09 9.67
CA ASN A 43 -20.72 -1.84 9.99
C ASN A 43 -21.33 -1.38 11.33
N LYS A 44 -20.50 -1.19 12.37
CA LYS A 44 -20.96 -0.66 13.65
C LYS A 44 -21.48 0.77 13.55
N LEU A 45 -20.82 1.64 12.78
CA LEU A 45 -21.28 3.01 12.58
C LEU A 45 -22.60 3.05 11.79
N ALA A 46 -22.77 2.15 10.83
CA ALA A 46 -24.00 2.02 10.06
C ALA A 46 -25.22 1.62 10.90
N GLU A 47 -25.03 0.94 12.05
CA GLU A 47 -26.13 0.63 12.99
C GLU A 47 -26.76 1.89 13.62
N TYR A 48 -26.01 3.00 13.69
CA TYR A 48 -26.46 4.25 14.34
C TYR A 48 -26.69 5.40 13.35
N ALA A 49 -26.38 5.21 12.08
CA ALA A 49 -26.49 6.24 11.04
C ALA A 49 -27.85 6.16 10.32
N GLU A 50 -28.39 7.31 9.90
CA GLU A 50 -29.45 7.30 8.89
C GLU A 50 -28.88 6.80 7.55
N TYR A 51 -29.72 6.20 6.70
CA TYR A 51 -29.27 5.53 5.47
C TYR A 51 -28.41 6.44 4.56
N ASP A 52 -28.73 7.74 4.51
CA ASP A 52 -27.98 8.73 3.71
C ASP A 52 -26.62 9.13 4.34
N ASP A 53 -26.45 8.99 5.66
CA ASP A 53 -25.23 9.35 6.38
C ASP A 53 -24.11 8.31 6.23
N ILE A 54 -24.45 7.04 5.95
CA ILE A 54 -23.49 5.93 5.87
C ILE A 54 -22.42 6.21 4.80
N SER A 55 -22.84 6.72 3.63
CA SER A 55 -21.94 7.05 2.53
C SER A 55 -20.92 8.13 2.92
N GLY A 56 -21.37 9.19 3.58
CA GLY A 56 -20.50 10.28 4.03
C GLY A 56 -19.52 9.83 5.13
N ILE A 57 -19.94 8.92 6.00
CA ILE A 57 -19.07 8.29 7.01
C ILE A 57 -18.01 7.42 6.35
N GLU A 58 -18.39 6.60 5.37
CA GLU A 58 -17.45 5.73 4.63
C GLU A 58 -16.40 6.55 3.89
N ASP A 59 -16.81 7.63 3.21
CA ASP A 59 -15.92 8.54 2.51
C ASP A 59 -14.94 9.23 3.48
N ALA A 60 -15.45 9.77 4.59
CA ALA A 60 -14.63 10.41 5.61
C ALA A 60 -13.64 9.42 6.23
N PHE A 61 -14.08 8.19 6.52
CA PHE A 61 -13.22 7.14 7.07
C PHE A 61 -12.12 6.77 6.07
N THR A 62 -12.48 6.52 4.82
CA THR A 62 -11.53 6.20 3.74
C THR A 62 -10.52 7.33 3.54
N LEU A 63 -10.94 8.59 3.61
CA LEU A 63 -10.04 9.74 3.54
C LEU A 63 -9.04 9.76 4.72
N ILE A 64 -9.50 9.51 5.95
CA ILE A 64 -8.63 9.43 7.14
C ILE A 64 -7.63 8.29 7.00
N LEU A 65 -8.06 7.13 6.48
CA LEU A 65 -7.19 5.99 6.21
C LEU A 65 -6.11 6.33 5.18
N LYS A 66 -6.50 6.89 4.02
CA LYS A 66 -5.57 7.34 2.97
C LYS A 66 -4.55 8.33 3.55
N LYS A 67 -4.98 9.30 4.36
CA LYS A 67 -4.08 10.26 5.03
C LYS A 67 -3.13 9.61 6.03
N SER A 68 -3.61 8.60 6.76
CA SER A 68 -2.78 7.84 7.70
C SER A 68 -1.73 7.00 6.98
N LEU A 69 -2.09 6.34 5.88
CA LEU A 69 -1.15 5.62 5.02
C LEU A 69 -0.10 6.57 4.43
N GLU A 70 -0.52 7.72 3.90
CA GLU A 70 0.38 8.75 3.38
C GLU A 70 1.39 9.20 4.43
N TYR A 71 0.93 9.46 5.65
CA TYR A 71 1.79 9.83 6.77
C TYR A 71 2.81 8.72 7.09
N MET A 72 2.36 7.47 7.18
CA MET A 72 3.23 6.33 7.51
C MET A 72 4.28 6.05 6.43
N ILE A 73 3.90 6.14 5.15
CA ILE A 73 4.83 5.99 4.02
C ILE A 73 5.89 7.09 4.07
N LYS A 74 5.49 8.36 4.24
CA LYS A 74 6.41 9.51 4.33
C LYS A 74 7.39 9.43 5.49
N LYS A 75 7.03 8.75 6.59
CA LYS A 75 7.91 8.54 7.75
C LYS A 75 8.87 7.37 7.59
N CYS A 76 8.63 6.48 6.63
CA CYS A 76 9.48 5.33 6.39
C CYS A 76 10.64 5.68 5.45
N PRO A 77 11.90 5.40 5.83
CA PRO A 77 13.05 5.68 4.96
C PRO A 77 13.13 4.75 3.73
N TYR A 78 12.41 3.63 3.78
CA TYR A 78 12.35 2.65 2.70
C TYR A 78 10.89 2.26 2.47
N PHE A 79 10.49 2.23 1.20
CA PHE A 79 9.26 1.63 0.71
C PHE A 79 9.61 0.35 -0.05
N VAL A 80 8.99 -0.76 0.33
CA VAL A 80 9.19 -2.07 -0.29
C VAL A 80 7.84 -2.61 -0.71
N PHE A 81 7.75 -3.01 -1.99
CA PHE A 81 6.55 -3.64 -2.53
C PHE A 81 6.78 -5.14 -2.71
N LEU A 82 5.95 -5.96 -2.05
CA LEU A 82 5.93 -7.41 -2.21
C LEU A 82 5.06 -7.79 -3.42
N GLN A 83 5.70 -7.86 -4.58
CA GLN A 83 5.04 -8.30 -5.81
C GLN A 83 4.71 -9.80 -5.78
N SER A 84 3.48 -10.16 -6.14
CA SER A 84 2.96 -11.52 -6.22
C SER A 84 1.81 -11.59 -7.24
N LYS A 85 1.32 -12.80 -7.50
CA LYS A 85 0.10 -13.02 -8.32
C LYS A 85 -1.17 -12.45 -7.69
N ASN A 86 -1.18 -12.17 -6.39
CA ASN A 86 -2.31 -11.57 -5.68
C ASN A 86 -2.22 -10.04 -5.62
N SER A 87 -1.06 -9.45 -5.95
CA SER A 87 -0.87 -7.99 -5.97
C SER A 87 -0.83 -7.41 -7.38
N VAL A 88 -0.26 -8.16 -8.33
CA VAL A 88 -0.10 -7.73 -9.72
C VAL A 88 -0.50 -8.86 -10.66
N SER A 89 -1.47 -8.58 -11.53
CA SER A 89 -1.77 -9.36 -12.71
C SER A 89 -1.04 -8.77 -13.91
N LEU A 90 -0.58 -9.60 -14.83
CA LEU A 90 -0.06 -9.14 -16.12
C LEU A 90 -1.21 -9.18 -17.13
N ASN A 91 -1.48 -8.07 -17.80
CA ASN A 91 -2.44 -8.06 -18.90
C ASN A 91 -1.83 -8.65 -20.18
N GLN A 92 -2.63 -8.69 -21.26
CA GLN A 92 -2.18 -9.17 -22.58
C GLN A 92 -0.99 -8.38 -23.15
N ASP A 93 -0.86 -7.11 -22.79
CA ASP A 93 0.22 -6.21 -23.21
C ASP A 93 1.42 -6.20 -22.23
N LEU A 94 1.47 -7.16 -21.28
CA LEU A 94 2.47 -7.26 -20.22
C LEU A 94 2.51 -6.06 -19.26
N LEU A 95 1.47 -5.23 -19.24
CA LEU A 95 1.28 -4.19 -18.22
C LEU A 95 0.91 -4.85 -16.89
N GLY A 96 1.55 -4.38 -15.82
CA GLY A 96 1.21 -4.73 -14.46
C GLY A 96 -0.05 -4.00 -14.04
N ILE A 97 -1.14 -4.73 -13.86
CA ILE A 97 -2.40 -4.23 -13.33
C ILE A 97 -2.59 -4.71 -11.90
N THR A 98 -3.11 -3.82 -11.05
CA THR A 98 -3.64 -4.21 -9.74
C THR A 98 -5.14 -3.98 -9.67
N TYR A 99 -5.84 -4.86 -8.95
CA TYR A 99 -7.25 -4.70 -8.60
C TYR A 99 -7.42 -4.18 -7.17
N SER A 100 -6.32 -3.94 -6.46
CA SER A 100 -6.33 -3.40 -5.11
C SER A 100 -6.14 -1.89 -5.16
N GLU A 101 -7.18 -1.17 -4.77
CA GLU A 101 -7.14 0.29 -4.60
C GLU A 101 -6.04 0.71 -3.61
N TRP A 102 -5.85 -0.06 -2.54
CA TRP A 102 -4.81 0.19 -1.54
C TRP A 102 -3.39 0.05 -2.11
N ILE A 103 -3.10 -1.00 -2.87
CA ILE A 103 -1.78 -1.16 -3.51
C ILE A 103 -1.51 -0.03 -4.49
N TYR A 104 -2.51 0.34 -5.29
CA TYR A 104 -2.40 1.46 -6.21
C TYR A 104 -2.07 2.76 -5.45
N GLU A 105 -2.81 3.04 -4.37
CA GLU A 105 -2.64 4.25 -3.57
C GLU A 105 -1.27 4.30 -2.88
N GLU A 106 -0.82 3.18 -2.31
CA GLU A 106 0.50 3.08 -1.68
C GLU A 106 1.64 3.32 -2.67
N LEU A 107 1.59 2.70 -3.85
CA LEU A 107 2.57 2.90 -4.92
C LEU A 107 2.55 4.33 -5.44
N ARG A 108 1.37 4.92 -5.60
CA ARG A 108 1.18 6.30 -6.04
C ARG A 108 1.80 7.28 -5.04
N ILE A 109 1.52 7.10 -3.75
CA ILE A 109 2.12 7.91 -2.67
C ILE A 109 3.64 7.76 -2.69
N ALA A 110 4.16 6.53 -2.71
CA ALA A 110 5.60 6.27 -2.72
C ALA A 110 6.28 6.92 -3.93
N HIS A 111 5.70 6.79 -5.12
CA HIS A 111 6.17 7.42 -6.34
C HIS A 111 6.17 8.94 -6.23
N SER A 112 5.10 9.55 -5.71
CA SER A 112 5.01 11.02 -5.56
C SER A 112 6.08 11.61 -4.64
N ILE A 113 6.55 10.84 -3.64
CA ILE A 113 7.63 11.26 -2.73
C ILE A 113 8.99 11.12 -3.40
N SER A 114 9.17 10.05 -4.20
CA SER A 114 10.41 9.76 -4.92
C SER A 114 10.67 10.70 -6.10
N SER A 115 9.63 11.21 -6.76
CA SER A 115 9.76 12.16 -7.86
C SER A 115 9.87 13.59 -7.31
N GLU A 116 11.07 14.19 -7.26
CA GLU A 116 11.32 15.57 -6.77
C GLU A 116 10.61 16.70 -7.58
N SER A 117 9.63 16.40 -8.44
CA SER A 117 9.04 17.39 -9.36
C SER A 117 7.51 17.35 -9.49
N ARG A 118 6.92 18.48 -9.07
CA ARG A 118 5.71 19.21 -9.56
C ARG A 118 4.37 18.48 -9.57
N LEU A 119 3.39 19.08 -8.86
CA LEU A 119 1.93 18.97 -9.03
C LEU A 119 1.49 17.88 -10.02
N THR A 120 1.36 16.64 -9.52
CA THR A 120 0.68 15.59 -10.27
C THR A 120 -0.82 15.81 -10.11
N ILE A 121 -1.44 16.50 -11.08
CA ILE A 121 -2.91 16.61 -11.15
C ILE A 121 -3.42 15.23 -11.58
N MET A 122 -4.03 14.51 -10.64
CA MET A 122 -4.62 13.20 -10.87
C MET A 122 -6.11 13.27 -10.57
N MET A 123 -6.91 12.69 -11.45
CA MET A 123 -8.34 12.50 -11.25
C MET A 123 -8.56 10.99 -11.12
N GLU A 124 -9.13 10.56 -9.99
CA GLU A 124 -9.56 9.17 -9.82
C GLU A 124 -10.78 8.95 -10.73
N SER A 125 -10.61 8.20 -11.82
CA SER A 125 -11.73 7.59 -12.53
C SER A 125 -12.03 6.26 -11.86
N PHE A 126 -13.29 5.95 -11.56
CA PHE A 126 -13.71 4.61 -11.11
C PHE A 126 -13.31 3.57 -12.16
N GLN A 127 -12.18 2.91 -11.97
CA GLN A 127 -11.72 1.79 -12.78
C GLN A 127 -11.66 0.55 -11.89
N VAL A 128 -12.08 -0.57 -12.44
CA VAL A 128 -12.06 -1.87 -11.75
C VAL A 128 -10.61 -2.34 -11.51
N SER A 129 -9.65 -1.80 -12.26
CA SER A 129 -8.22 -2.07 -12.11
C SER A 129 -7.39 -0.86 -12.48
N HIS A 130 -6.13 -0.85 -12.05
CA HIS A 130 -5.20 0.25 -12.28
C HIS A 130 -3.89 -0.25 -12.87
N ASP A 131 -3.43 0.38 -13.96
CA ASP A 131 -2.08 0.16 -14.47
C ASP A 131 -1.04 0.78 -13.51
N ILE A 132 -0.22 -0.08 -12.93
CA ILE A 132 0.87 0.28 -12.02
C ILE A 132 2.24 0.13 -12.68
N SER A 133 2.32 -0.23 -13.96
CA SER A 133 3.57 -0.34 -14.72
C SER A 133 4.44 0.92 -14.62
N PRO A 134 3.89 2.15 -14.65
CA PRO A 134 4.68 3.35 -14.42
C PRO A 134 5.38 3.38 -13.06
N PHE A 135 4.71 2.93 -12.00
CA PHE A 135 5.27 2.90 -10.65
C PHE A 135 6.34 1.80 -10.51
N LEU A 136 6.08 0.62 -11.07
CA LEU A 136 7.01 -0.51 -11.02
C LEU A 136 8.35 -0.19 -11.71
N LYS A 137 8.34 0.61 -12.78
CA LYS A 137 9.56 1.06 -13.48
C LYS A 137 10.49 1.92 -12.61
N HIS A 138 9.98 2.54 -11.55
CA HIS A 138 10.75 3.36 -10.61
C HIS A 138 11.24 2.55 -9.38
N LEU A 139 10.88 1.27 -9.29
CA LEU A 139 11.33 0.38 -8.21
C LEU A 139 12.47 -0.50 -8.68
N GLU A 140 13.47 -0.70 -7.82
CA GLU A 140 14.53 -1.68 -8.04
C GLU A 140 14.10 -3.06 -7.51
N THR A 141 14.25 -4.10 -8.33
CA THR A 141 14.05 -5.47 -7.86
C THR A 141 15.26 -5.91 -7.04
N ILE A 142 15.02 -6.31 -5.79
CA ILE A 142 16.07 -6.67 -4.84
C ILE A 142 15.72 -7.96 -4.08
N THR A 143 16.73 -8.75 -3.73
CA THR A 143 16.57 -9.92 -2.86
C THR A 143 16.52 -9.49 -1.39
N LEU A 144 15.84 -10.27 -0.54
CA LEU A 144 15.76 -9.97 0.90
C LEU A 144 17.14 -9.87 1.57
N SER A 145 18.09 -10.72 1.17
CA SER A 145 19.45 -10.67 1.71
C SER A 145 20.15 -9.37 1.31
N LYS A 146 20.07 -8.96 0.04
CA LYS A 146 20.69 -7.72 -0.43
C LYS A 146 20.03 -6.47 0.17
N LEU A 147 18.71 -6.49 0.33
CA LEU A 147 17.96 -5.43 1.01
C LEU A 147 18.42 -5.28 2.46
N SER A 148 18.56 -6.39 3.20
CA SER A 148 19.05 -6.35 4.59
C SER A 148 20.47 -5.79 4.70
N GLN A 149 21.32 -6.04 3.70
CA GLN A 149 22.67 -5.47 3.63
C GLN A 149 22.62 -3.96 3.36
N GLN A 150 21.82 -3.50 2.39
CA GLN A 150 21.68 -2.07 2.07
C GLN A 150 21.18 -1.24 3.26
N ILE A 151 20.25 -1.78 4.05
CA ILE A 151 19.67 -1.11 5.23
C ILE A 151 20.68 -0.99 6.39
N ASN A 152 21.66 -1.88 6.44
CA ASN A 152 22.67 -1.92 7.51
C ASN A 152 23.96 -1.15 7.14
N SER A 153 24.14 -0.77 5.88
CA SER A 153 25.24 0.08 5.41
C SER A 153 24.99 1.54 5.76
#